data_AF-E1NSV7-F1
#
_entry.id   AF-E1NSV7-F1
#
_cell.length_a   1.000
_cell.length_b   1.000
_cell.length_c   1.000
_cell.angle_alpha   90.00
_cell.angle_beta   90.00
_cell.angle_gamma   90.00
#
_symmetry.space_group_name_H-M   'P 1'
#
loop_
_entity.id
_entity.type
_entity.pdbx_description
1 polymer ?
#
loop_
_entity_poly.entity_id
_entity_poly.type
_entity_poly.pdbx_seq_one_letter_code
_entity_poly.pdbx_strand_id
1 'polypeptide(L)'
;EFYVQSDEIIYGKGKKQHSVDVDTLYAHMATKVDVLDKLKAKIMPELQQHEQLHLYKNIEIPIAVILAKMEIAGIKVQATTLVKMKNDLDVRITDLKNKSIN
;
A
#
# COMPACT_ATOMS: atom_id res chain seq x y z
N GLU A 1 -25.52 -12.14 4.49
CA GLU A 1 -25.11 -11.35 3.32
C GLU A 1 -23.93 -10.49 3.74
N PHE A 2 -22.87 -10.42 2.92
CA PHE A 2 -21.69 -9.60 3.22
C PHE A 2 -21.77 -8.33 2.39
N TYR A 3 -22.04 -7.20 3.04
CA TYR A 3 -22.11 -5.91 2.36
C TYR A 3 -21.30 -4.88 3.13
N VAL A 4 -20.35 -4.25 2.44
CA VAL A 4 -19.54 -3.14 2.94
C VAL A 4 -19.46 -2.14 1.79
N GLN A 5 -19.74 -0.87 2.06
CA GLN A 5 -19.52 0.19 1.06
C GLN A 5 -18.02 0.30 0.75
N SER A 6 -17.66 0.64 -0.49
CA SER A 6 -16.24 0.76 -0.81
C SER A 6 -15.62 1.99 -0.13
N ASP A 7 -14.33 1.90 0.19
CA ASP A 7 -13.58 3.02 0.74
C ASP A 7 -13.58 4.23 -0.18
N GLU A 8 -13.62 4.02 -1.49
CA GLU A 8 -13.69 5.12 -2.45
C GLU A 8 -15.02 5.88 -2.39
N ILE A 9 -16.13 5.21 -2.03
CA ILE A 9 -17.43 5.87 -1.85
C ILE A 9 -17.43 6.74 -0.59
N ILE A 10 -16.85 6.23 0.50
CA ILE A 10 -16.83 6.93 1.80
C ILE A 10 -15.77 8.03 1.83
N TYR A 11 -14.54 7.72 1.42
CA TYR A 11 -13.39 8.61 1.58
C TYR A 11 -13.00 9.35 0.30
N GLY A 12 -13.60 9.03 -0.84
CA GLY A 12 -13.17 9.54 -2.15
C GLY A 12 -11.86 8.92 -2.65
N LYS A 13 -11.40 9.39 -3.83
CA LYS A 13 -10.19 8.88 -4.49
C LYS A 13 -9.35 10.01 -5.08
N GLY A 14 -8.03 9.88 -4.96
CA GLY A 14 -7.06 10.82 -5.55
C GLY A 14 -7.32 12.26 -5.09
N LYS A 15 -7.46 13.20 -6.03
CA LYS A 15 -7.72 14.61 -5.70
C LYS A 15 -9.02 14.84 -4.90
N LYS A 16 -9.99 13.93 -5.00
CA LYS A 16 -11.27 14.01 -4.27
C LYS A 16 -11.27 13.26 -2.93
N GLN A 17 -10.13 12.70 -2.53
CA GLN A 17 -10.01 12.05 -1.24
C GLN A 17 -10.17 13.08 -0.12
N HIS A 18 -10.99 12.77 0.87
CA HIS A 18 -11.34 13.68 1.96
C HIS A 18 -11.51 12.92 3.28
N SER A 19 -11.37 13.65 4.39
CA SER A 19 -11.75 13.14 5.70
C SER A 19 -13.27 13.22 5.86
N VAL A 20 -13.84 12.21 6.50
CA VAL A 20 -15.27 12.17 6.87
C VAL A 20 -15.44 12.53 8.34
N ASP A 21 -16.67 12.82 8.75
CA ASP A 21 -16.99 13.01 10.15
C ASP A 21 -16.85 11.69 10.94
N VAL A 22 -16.73 11.82 12.26
CA VAL A 22 -16.45 10.70 13.16
C VAL A 22 -17.57 9.65 13.15
N ASP A 23 -18.83 10.06 13.02
CA ASP A 23 -19.97 9.13 13.01
C ASP A 23 -19.96 8.28 11.75
N THR A 24 -19.72 8.90 10.59
CA THR A 24 -19.55 8.19 9.30
C THR A 24 -18.35 7.24 9.33
N LEU A 25 -17.21 7.69 9.89
CA LEU A 25 -16.01 6.86 10.05
C LEU A 25 -16.32 5.60 10.88
N TYR A 26 -16.94 5.78 12.05
CA TYR A 26 -17.23 4.68 12.96
C TYR A 26 -18.28 3.72 12.41
N ALA A 27 -19.33 4.22 11.75
CA ALA A 27 -20.32 3.37 11.09
C ALA A 27 -19.67 2.48 10.01
N HIS A 28 -18.78 3.06 9.20
CA HIS A 28 -18.07 2.31 8.15
C HIS A 28 -17.09 1.28 8.75
N MET A 29 -16.33 1.67 9.78
CA MET A 29 -15.42 0.75 10.49
C MET A 29 -16.17 -0.40 11.16
N ALA A 30 -17.28 -0.13 11.85
CA ALA A 30 -18.10 -1.16 12.49
C ALA A 30 -18.62 -2.18 11.47
N THR A 31 -19.09 -1.69 10.31
CA THR A 31 -19.56 -2.56 9.22
C THR A 31 -18.44 -3.46 8.67
N LYS A 32 -17.23 -2.91 8.49
CA LYS A 32 -16.06 -3.70 8.08
C LYS A 32 -15.73 -4.80 9.09
N VAL A 33 -15.71 -4.47 10.38
CA VAL A 33 -15.37 -5.42 11.45
C VAL A 33 -16.40 -6.55 11.52
N ASP A 34 -17.69 -6.24 11.48
CA ASP A 34 -18.77 -7.24 11.49
C ASP A 34 -18.67 -8.20 10.29
N VAL A 35 -18.41 -7.66 9.09
CA VAL A 35 -18.24 -8.48 7.89
C VAL A 35 -16.99 -9.35 7.96
N LEU A 36 -15.86 -8.82 8.43
CA LEU A 36 -14.61 -9.58 8.58
C LEU A 36 -14.76 -10.74 9.57
N ASP A 37 -15.44 -10.53 10.70
CA ASP A 37 -15.67 -11.57 11.71
C ASP A 37 -16.48 -12.73 11.12
N LYS A 38 -17.58 -12.42 10.43
CA LYS A 38 -18.42 -13.42 9.74
C LYS A 38 -17.67 -14.11 8.60
N LEU A 39 -16.85 -13.37 7.85
CA LEU A 39 -16.14 -13.88 6.67
C LEU A 39 -15.05 -14.89 7.05
N LYS A 40 -14.43 -14.74 8.22
CA LYS A 40 -13.41 -15.66 8.72
C LYS A 40 -13.90 -17.11 8.76
N ALA A 41 -15.14 -17.34 9.20
CA ALA A 41 -15.73 -18.68 9.27
C ALA A 41 -15.87 -19.34 7.89
N LYS A 42 -15.97 -18.55 6.82
CA LYS A 42 -16.06 -19.02 5.43
C LYS A 42 -14.69 -19.18 4.77
N ILE A 43 -13.82 -18.18 4.89
CA ILE A 43 -12.52 -18.16 4.19
C ILE A 43 -11.54 -19.20 4.76
N MET A 44 -11.57 -19.46 6.07
CA MET A 44 -10.62 -20.42 6.67
C MET A 44 -10.80 -21.85 6.12
N PRO A 45 -12.02 -22.40 6.00
CA PRO A 45 -12.26 -23.65 5.28
C PRO A 45 -11.85 -23.61 3.81
N GLU A 46 -12.16 -22.54 3.07
CA GLU A 46 -11.80 -22.43 1.65
C GLU A 46 -10.27 -22.44 1.44
N LEU A 47 -9.52 -21.73 2.29
CA LEU A 47 -8.06 -21.77 2.31
C LEU A 47 -7.52 -23.17 2.59
N GLN A 48 -8.18 -23.93 3.47
CA GLN A 48 -7.80 -25.31 3.74
C GLN A 48 -8.11 -26.21 2.53
N GLN A 49 -9.27 -26.07 1.91
CA GLN A 49 -9.67 -26.81 0.72
C GLN A 49 -8.73 -26.57 -0.46
N HIS A 50 -8.21 -25.36 -0.59
CA HIS A 50 -7.25 -25.00 -1.64
C HIS A 50 -5.78 -25.24 -1.25
N GLU A 51 -5.51 -25.89 -0.11
CA GLU A 51 -4.16 -26.16 0.40
C GLU A 51 -3.32 -24.89 0.67
N GLN A 52 -3.98 -23.73 0.80
CA GLN A 52 -3.36 -22.42 1.00
C GLN A 52 -3.24 -22.00 2.46
N LEU A 53 -3.85 -22.75 3.39
CA LEU A 53 -3.84 -22.39 4.81
C LEU A 53 -2.42 -22.28 5.39
N HIS A 54 -1.52 -23.17 4.99
CA HIS A 54 -0.13 -23.13 5.41
C HIS A 54 0.60 -21.91 4.85
N LEU A 55 0.44 -21.64 3.55
CA LEU A 55 0.99 -20.45 2.90
C LEU A 55 0.55 -19.18 3.62
N TYR A 56 -0.75 -19.03 3.87
CA TYR A 56 -1.30 -17.87 4.56
C TYR A 56 -0.72 -17.71 5.98
N LYS A 57 -0.78 -18.74 6.83
CA LYS A 57 -0.42 -18.63 8.25
C LYS A 57 1.09 -18.60 8.51
N ASN A 58 1.85 -19.40 7.78
CA ASN A 58 3.24 -19.68 8.11
C ASN A 58 4.22 -18.89 7.23
N ILE A 59 3.75 -18.33 6.11
CA ILE A 59 4.59 -17.57 5.17
C ILE A 59 4.07 -16.14 5.08
N GLU A 60 2.84 -15.92 4.61
CA GLU A 60 2.34 -14.57 4.30
C GLU A 60 2.22 -13.68 5.54
N ILE A 61 1.62 -14.18 6.64
CA ILE A 61 1.47 -13.39 7.87
C ILE A 61 2.83 -13.01 8.49
N PRO A 62 3.79 -13.94 8.67
CA PRO A 62 5.14 -13.58 9.09
C PRO A 62 5.84 -12.59 8.14
N ILE A 63 5.71 -12.75 6.83
CA ILE A 63 6.30 -11.84 5.84
C ILE A 63 5.70 -10.43 5.99
N ALA A 64 4.38 -10.30 6.11
CA ALA A 64 3.73 -9.00 6.31
C ALA A 64 4.26 -8.26 7.55
N VAL A 65 4.52 -8.98 8.64
CA VAL A 65 5.14 -8.40 9.85
C VAL A 65 6.58 -7.94 9.60
N ILE A 66 7.36 -8.71 8.83
CA ILE A 66 8.74 -8.32 8.47
C ILE A 66 8.74 -7.11 7.54
N LEU A 67 7.86 -7.08 6.53
CA LEU A 67 7.72 -5.94 5.62
C LEU A 67 7.35 -4.67 6.38
N ALA A 68 6.39 -4.74 7.32
CA ALA A 68 6.05 -3.60 8.17
C ALA A 68 7.27 -3.07 8.96
N LYS A 69 8.13 -3.96 9.49
CA LYS A 69 9.37 -3.56 10.17
C LYS A 69 10.35 -2.89 9.21
N MET A 70 10.48 -3.41 7.98
CA MET A 70 11.34 -2.83 6.96
C MET A 70 10.85 -1.44 6.52
N GLU A 71 9.54 -1.28 6.35
CA GLU A 71 8.91 0.00 6.02
C GLU A 71 9.12 1.04 7.11
N ILE A 72 8.93 0.66 8.39
CA ILE A 72 9.17 1.54 9.55
C ILE A 72 10.64 1.93 9.65
N ALA A 73 11.56 0.99 9.43
CA ALA A 73 12.99 1.27 9.47
C ALA A 73 13.43 2.22 8.35
N GLY A 74 12.79 2.11 7.18
CA GLY A 74 13.12 2.91 6.01
C GLY A 74 14.52 2.62 5.46
N ILE A 75 14.94 3.46 4.51
CA ILE A 75 16.25 3.35 3.86
C ILE A 75 16.98 4.68 4.06
N LYS A 76 18.18 4.62 4.64
CA LYS A 76 19.03 5.80 4.79
C LYS A 76 19.56 6.24 3.43
N VAL A 77 19.26 7.46 3.05
CA VAL A 77 19.75 8.10 1.81
C VAL A 77 20.67 9.26 2.11
N GLN A 78 21.70 9.44 1.28
CA GLN A 78 22.61 10.58 1.36
C GLN A 78 22.22 11.62 0.31
N ALA A 79 21.42 12.60 0.73
CA ALA A 79 20.81 13.60 -0.16
C ALA A 79 21.84 14.39 -0.99
N THR A 80 22.99 14.72 -0.40
CA THR A 80 24.07 15.45 -1.09
C THR A 80 24.61 14.67 -2.29
N THR A 81 24.75 13.35 -2.16
CA THR A 81 25.18 12.47 -3.24
C THR A 81 24.15 12.44 -4.37
N LEU A 82 22.85 12.38 -4.04
CA LEU A 82 21.78 12.42 -5.03
C LEU A 82 21.74 13.76 -5.78
N VAL A 83 21.94 14.88 -5.09
CA VAL A 83 22.01 16.21 -5.72
C VAL A 83 23.22 16.32 -6.64
N LYS A 84 24.38 15.80 -6.23
CA LYS A 84 25.57 15.77 -7.08
C LYS A 84 25.33 14.95 -8.35
N MET A 85 24.75 13.75 -8.19
CA MET A 85 24.40 12.89 -9.34
C MET A 85 23.42 13.58 -10.28
N LYS A 86 22.42 14.30 -9.75
CA LYS A 86 21.49 15.11 -10.56
C LYS A 86 22.25 16.14 -11.39
N ASN A 87 23.11 16.94 -10.76
CA ASN A 87 23.85 17.99 -11.47
C ASN A 87 24.75 17.42 -12.56
N ASP A 88 25.45 16.31 -12.27
CA ASP A 88 26.32 15.63 -13.24
C ASP A 88 25.51 15.09 -14.43
N LEU A 89 24.30 14.57 -14.19
CA LEU A 89 23.39 14.11 -15.24
C LEU A 89 22.85 15.28 -16.09
N ASP A 90 22.49 16.40 -15.46
CA ASP A 90 21.97 17.60 -16.15
C ASP A 90 23.01 18.18 -17.12
N VAL A 91 24.28 18.21 -16.73
CA VAL A 91 25.39 18.62 -17.61
C VAL A 91 25.51 17.67 -18.80
N ARG A 92 25.53 16.35 -18.56
CA ARG A 92 25.63 15.35 -19.64
C ARG A 92 24.47 15.43 -20.62
N ILE A 93 23.25 15.64 -20.12
CA ILE A 93 22.05 15.81 -20.96
C ILE A 93 22.18 17.07 -21.83
N THR A 94 22.67 18.17 -21.25
CA THR A 94 22.91 19.43 -21.99
C THR A 94 23.96 19.24 -23.09
N ASP A 95 25.07 18.60 -22.76
CA ASP A 95 26.15 18.34 -23.73
C ASP A 95 25.68 17.45 -24.88
N LEU A 96 24.88 16.41 -24.58
CA LEU A 96 24.30 15.55 -25.61
C LEU A 96 23.32 16.30 -26.50
N LYS A 97 22.44 17.12 -25.93
CA LYS A 97 21.52 17.98 -26.72
C LYS A 97 22.29 18.91 -27.64
N ASN A 98 23.33 19.58 -27.15
CA ASN A 98 24.14 20.48 -27.95
C ASN A 98 24.88 19.75 -29.08
N LYS A 99 25.32 18.51 -28.85
CA LYS A 99 25.95 17.66 -29.88
C LYS A 99 24.97 17.11 -30.91
N SER A 100 23.69 16.94 -30.57
CA SER A 100 22.65 16.46 -31.50
C SER A 100 21.99 17.57 -32.32
N ILE A 101 22.21 18.84 -31.95
CA ILE A 101 21.70 20.03 -32.67
C ILE A 101 22.72 20.58 -33.69
N ASN A 102 23.99 20.16 -33.60
CA ASN A 102 25.04 20.36 -34.62
C ASN A 102 25.17 19.12 -35.52
#